data_AF-A0A3N4KU11-F1
#
_entry.id   AF-A0A3N4KU11-F1
#
_cell.length_a   1.000
_cell.length_b   1.000
_cell.length_c   1.000
_cell.angle_alpha   90.00
_cell.angle_beta   90.00
_cell.angle_gamma   90.00
#
_symmetry.space_group_name_H-M   'P 1'
#
loop_
_entity.id
_entity.type
_entity.pdbx_description
1 polymer ?
#
loop_
_entity_poly.entity_id
_entity_poly.type
_entity_poly.pdbx_seq_one_letter_code
_entity_poly.pdbx_strand_id
1 'polypeptide(L)'
;MAMFVLDRARAYSNFDAYIQTKYTTGERWLMNNIPLQRFGMMLHIVSIVPCGLLSIFQFIPALQQKSPGLHRLSGTIILLLLLPLSCVSGMILGREALGGDFATQTSCAFLSAMTLGAAAMSWYNARVLRLHRHREWVLRCMGYMSSIITSRPFLIAGAVVIGLNRKYENVR
;
A
#
# COMPACT_ATOMS: atom_id res chain seq x y z
N MET A 1 -8.60 -21.83 7.13
CA MET A 1 -8.40 -20.36 7.01
C MET A 1 -7.85 -19.73 8.30
N ALA A 2 -8.40 -20.03 9.48
CA ALA A 2 -7.88 -19.53 10.78
C ALA A 2 -6.42 -19.91 11.07
N MET A 3 -5.98 -21.12 10.71
CA MET A 3 -4.59 -21.57 10.87
C MET A 3 -3.59 -20.75 10.02
N PHE A 4 -3.97 -20.30 8.83
CA PHE A 4 -3.13 -19.48 7.95
C PHE A 4 -2.98 -18.03 8.46
N VAL A 5 -4.03 -17.51 9.09
CA VAL A 5 -4.03 -16.19 9.74
C VAL A 5 -3.19 -16.21 11.02
N LEU A 6 -3.28 -17.28 11.81
CA LEU A 6 -2.49 -17.45 13.03
C LEU A 6 -1.00 -17.68 12.76
N ASP A 7 -0.68 -18.45 11.72
CA ASP A 7 0.71 -18.66 11.27
C ASP A 7 1.34 -17.35 10.76
N ARG A 8 0.57 -16.56 10.00
CA ARG A 8 0.98 -15.20 9.59
C ARG A 8 1.12 -14.25 10.78
N ALA A 9 0.22 -14.30 11.75
CA ALA A 9 0.31 -13.48 12.97
C ALA A 9 1.56 -13.83 13.81
N ARG A 10 1.94 -15.11 13.87
CA ARG A 10 3.17 -15.59 14.53
C ARG A 10 4.44 -15.25 13.72
N ALA A 11 4.34 -15.18 12.40
CA ALA A 11 5.42 -14.65 11.55
C ALA A 11 5.65 -13.13 11.78
N TYR A 12 4.61 -12.38 12.17
CA TYR A 12 4.74 -10.96 12.52
C TYR A 12 5.37 -10.73 13.91
N SER A 13 5.20 -11.64 14.88
CA SER A 13 5.89 -11.53 16.19
C SER A 13 7.40 -11.74 16.07
N ASN A 14 7.85 -12.45 15.03
CA ASN A 14 9.26 -12.61 14.69
C ASN A 14 9.56 -11.94 13.34
N PHE A 15 9.36 -10.61 13.27
CA PHE A 15 9.61 -9.87 12.03
C PHE A 15 11.02 -10.10 11.46
N ASP A 16 12.02 -10.32 12.32
CA ASP A 16 13.37 -10.67 11.90
C ASP A 16 13.41 -12.01 11.13
N ALA A 17 12.66 -13.03 11.54
CA ALA A 17 12.54 -14.29 10.82
C ALA A 17 11.76 -14.14 9.49
N TYR A 18 10.78 -13.24 9.47
CA TYR A 18 10.05 -12.88 8.25
C TYR A 18 10.94 -12.18 7.22
N ILE A 19 11.77 -11.22 7.66
CA ILE A 19 12.77 -10.56 6.80
C ILE A 19 13.73 -11.59 6.22
N GLN A 20 14.18 -12.55 7.04
CA GLN A 20 15.16 -13.55 6.64
C GLN A 20 14.64 -14.65 5.69
N THR A 21 13.34 -14.83 5.56
CA THR A 21 12.76 -15.90 4.72
C THR A 21 12.09 -15.38 3.46
N LYS A 22 11.66 -14.11 3.43
CA LYS A 22 10.87 -13.57 2.32
C LYS A 22 11.53 -12.49 1.49
N TYR A 23 12.59 -11.86 1.98
CA TYR A 23 13.25 -10.76 1.26
C TYR A 23 14.55 -11.21 0.62
N THR A 24 14.84 -10.60 -0.53
CA THR A 24 16.11 -10.79 -1.23
C THR A 24 17.28 -10.32 -0.36
N THR A 25 18.49 -10.80 -0.65
CA THR A 25 19.69 -10.47 0.15
C THR A 25 19.92 -8.95 0.26
N GLY A 26 19.63 -8.19 -0.80
CA GLY A 26 19.74 -6.73 -0.80
C GLY A 26 18.69 -6.03 0.07
N GLU A 27 17.41 -6.39 -0.08
CA GLU A 27 16.32 -5.82 0.73
C GLU A 27 16.48 -6.16 2.22
N ARG A 28 16.95 -7.37 2.53
CA ARG A 28 17.29 -7.78 3.90
C ARG A 28 18.38 -6.91 4.50
N TRP A 29 19.43 -6.61 3.74
CA TRP A 29 20.50 -5.74 4.22
C TRP A 29 19.96 -4.35 4.52
N LEU A 30 19.15 -3.78 3.64
CA LEU A 30 18.55 -2.46 3.84
C LEU A 30 17.64 -2.43 5.09
N MET A 31 16.85 -3.47 5.32
CA MET A 31 15.98 -3.55 6.51
C MET A 31 16.73 -3.72 7.83
N ASN A 32 17.88 -4.39 7.81
CA ASN A 32 18.69 -4.60 9.01
C ASN A 32 19.58 -3.40 9.34
N ASN A 33 20.04 -2.66 8.32
CA ASN A 33 21.01 -1.58 8.51
C ASN A 33 20.37 -0.18 8.45
N ILE A 34 19.19 -0.03 7.84
CA ILE A 34 18.50 1.26 7.72
C ILE A 34 17.21 1.21 8.56
N PRO A 35 17.20 1.82 9.76
CA PRO A 35 16.05 1.74 10.66
C PRO A 35 14.79 2.38 10.07
N LEU A 36 14.96 3.44 9.25
CA LEU A 36 13.86 4.11 8.58
C LEU A 36 13.14 3.20 7.58
N GLN A 37 13.86 2.32 6.89
CA GLN A 37 13.26 1.35 5.97
C GLN A 37 12.44 0.30 6.71
N ARG A 38 13.00 -0.25 7.80
CA ARG A 38 12.33 -1.22 8.65
C ARG A 38 11.03 -0.65 9.21
N PHE A 39 11.10 0.58 9.71
CA PHE A 39 9.94 1.32 10.18
C PHE A 39 8.93 1.59 9.05
N GLY A 40 9.41 2.03 7.88
CA GLY A 40 8.58 2.29 6.71
C GLY A 40 7.80 1.04 6.27
N MET A 41 8.42 -0.14 6.29
CA MET A 41 7.75 -1.40 5.95
C MET A 41 6.72 -1.82 6.99
N MET A 42 7.05 -1.70 8.28
CA MET A 42 6.09 -1.94 9.37
C MET A 42 4.86 -1.05 9.20
N LEU A 43 5.10 0.24 9.02
CA LEU A 43 4.06 1.23 8.83
C LEU A 43 3.24 0.93 7.58
N HIS A 44 3.87 0.51 6.48
CA HIS A 44 3.20 0.10 5.25
C HIS A 44 2.22 -1.06 5.48
N ILE A 45 2.66 -2.12 6.14
CA ILE A 45 1.84 -3.33 6.35
C ILE A 45 0.68 -3.00 7.29
N VAL A 46 0.96 -2.32 8.40
CA VAL A 46 -0.03 -1.96 9.41
C VAL A 46 -1.05 -0.97 8.84
N SER A 47 -0.70 -0.14 7.85
CA SER A 47 -1.64 0.78 7.22
C SER A 47 -2.42 0.14 6.07
N ILE A 48 -1.75 -0.57 5.16
CA ILE A 48 -2.37 -1.04 3.90
C ILE A 48 -3.34 -2.20 4.10
N VAL A 49 -3.04 -3.13 5.03
CA VAL A 49 -3.89 -4.31 5.29
C VAL A 49 -5.26 -3.91 5.84
N PRO A 50 -5.38 -3.13 6.94
CA PRO A 50 -6.68 -2.68 7.39
C PRO A 50 -7.32 -1.69 6.42
N CYS A 51 -6.55 -0.89 5.69
CA CYS A 51 -7.10 0.04 4.69
C CYS A 51 -7.80 -0.71 3.56
N GLY A 52 -7.17 -1.75 3.01
CA GLY A 52 -7.75 -2.59 1.97
C GLY A 52 -8.98 -3.37 2.45
N LEU A 53 -8.99 -3.82 3.70
CA LEU A 53 -10.14 -4.51 4.27
C LEU A 53 -11.33 -3.56 4.47
N LEU A 54 -11.08 -2.38 5.05
CA LEU A 54 -12.12 -1.38 5.31
C LEU A 54 -12.66 -0.77 4.01
N SER A 55 -11.84 -0.65 2.97
CA SER A 55 -12.28 -0.11 1.67
C SER A 55 -13.29 -1.01 0.97
N ILE A 56 -13.27 -2.33 1.18
CA ILE A 56 -14.29 -3.23 0.63
C ILE A 56 -15.67 -2.88 1.22
N PHE A 57 -15.74 -2.71 2.55
CA PHE A 57 -16.99 -2.35 3.24
C PHE A 57 -17.52 -0.98 2.81
N GLN A 58 -16.63 -0.08 2.36
CA GLN A 58 -17.02 1.23 1.85
C GLN A 58 -17.82 1.16 0.55
N PHE A 59 -17.61 0.16 -0.31
CA PHE A 59 -18.29 0.03 -1.60
C PHE A 59 -19.56 -0.82 -1.57
N ILE A 60 -19.90 -1.43 -0.43
CA ILE A 60 -21.12 -2.23 -0.29
C ILE A 60 -22.34 -1.32 -0.14
N PRO A 61 -23.27 -1.26 -1.13
CA PRO A 61 -24.41 -0.33 -1.09
C PRO A 61 -25.35 -0.63 0.09
N ALA A 62 -25.51 -1.90 0.45
CA ALA A 62 -26.33 -2.33 1.58
C ALA A 62 -25.84 -1.76 2.92
N LEU A 63 -24.52 -1.62 3.10
CA LEU A 63 -23.94 -1.09 4.33
C LEU A 63 -24.10 0.44 4.41
N GLN A 64 -24.00 1.13 3.27
CA GLN A 64 -24.20 2.57 3.18
C GLN A 64 -25.65 2.96 3.52
N GLN A 65 -26.63 2.17 3.08
CA GLN A 65 -28.05 2.45 3.32
C GLN A 65 -28.50 2.03 4.74
N LYS A 66 -28.05 0.86 5.23
CA LYS A 66 -28.49 0.32 6.52
C LYS A 66 -27.70 0.86 7.72
N SER A 67 -26.46 1.31 7.52
CA SER A 67 -25.59 1.75 8.62
C SER A 67 -24.67 2.90 8.18
N PRO A 68 -25.22 4.09 7.88
CA PRO A 68 -24.43 5.25 7.45
C PRO A 68 -23.39 5.69 8.49
N GLY A 69 -23.61 5.43 9.78
CA GLY A 69 -22.64 5.67 10.84
C GLY A 69 -21.34 4.86 10.69
N LEU A 70 -21.47 3.56 10.34
CA LEU A 70 -20.31 2.69 10.08
C LEU A 70 -19.54 3.15 8.84
N HIS A 71 -20.25 3.55 7.78
CA HIS A 71 -19.64 4.12 6.58
C HIS A 71 -18.84 5.39 6.90
N ARG A 72 -19.41 6.31 7.69
CA ARG A 72 -18.72 7.55 8.09
C ARG A 72 -17.49 7.28 8.97
N LEU A 73 -17.60 6.37 9.94
CA LEU A 73 -16.49 6.04 10.84
C LEU A 73 -15.34 5.38 10.07
N SER A 74 -15.63 4.33 9.30
CA SER A 74 -14.60 3.62 8.54
C SER A 74 -13.96 4.51 7.46
N GLY A 75 -14.74 5.36 6.79
CA GLY A 75 -14.22 6.33 5.83
C GLY A 75 -13.30 7.36 6.49
N THR A 76 -13.64 7.81 7.71
CA THR A 76 -12.80 8.74 8.48
C THR A 76 -11.49 8.07 8.91
N ILE A 77 -11.53 6.82 9.38
CA ILE A 77 -10.33 6.05 9.73
C ILE A 77 -9.41 5.88 8.52
N ILE A 78 -9.97 5.54 7.36
CA ILE A 78 -9.19 5.41 6.12
C ILE A 78 -8.55 6.74 5.75
N LEU A 79 -9.34 7.82 5.66
CA LEU A 79 -8.87 9.11 5.15
C LEU A 79 -7.89 9.82 6.09
N LEU A 80 -8.09 9.77 7.41
CA LEU A 80 -7.29 10.53 8.37
C LEU A 80 -6.09 9.75 8.91
N LEU A 81 -6.20 8.43 9.04
CA LEU A 81 -5.14 7.61 9.64
C LEU A 81 -4.43 6.76 8.59
N LEU A 82 -5.17 5.88 7.92
CA LEU A 82 -4.52 4.81 7.16
C LEU A 82 -3.91 5.30 5.83
N LEU A 83 -4.57 6.24 5.15
CA LEU A 83 -4.14 6.71 3.84
C LEU A 83 -2.89 7.60 3.92
N PRO A 84 -2.78 8.59 4.83
CA PRO A 84 -1.54 9.35 5.03
C PRO A 84 -0.36 8.46 5.42
N LEU A 85 -0.57 7.51 6.34
CA LEU A 85 0.46 6.54 6.73
C LEU A 85 0.89 5.67 5.54
N SER A 86 -0.05 5.22 4.71
CA SER A 86 0.25 4.44 3.51
C SER A 86 1.05 5.25 2.48
N CYS A 87 0.76 6.55 2.31
CA CYS A 87 1.52 7.43 1.42
C CYS A 87 2.94 7.68 1.93
N VAL A 88 3.10 7.96 3.24
CA VAL A 88 4.42 8.19 3.85
C VAL A 88 5.28 6.93 3.78
N SER A 89 4.74 5.76 4.15
CA SER A 89 5.46 4.50 3.99
C SER A 89 5.83 4.22 2.53
N GLY A 90 4.92 4.48 1.59
CA GLY A 90 5.19 4.34 0.16
C GLY A 90 6.35 5.21 -0.32
N MET A 91 6.47 6.45 0.17
CA MET A 91 7.59 7.33 -0.14
C MET A 91 8.91 6.85 0.48
N ILE A 92 8.88 6.39 1.74
CA ILE A 92 10.07 5.84 2.40
C ILE A 92 10.60 4.61 1.64
N LEU A 93 9.71 3.69 1.30
CA LEU A 93 10.06 2.46 0.58
C LEU A 93 10.46 2.72 -0.87
N GLY A 94 9.85 3.71 -1.52
CA GLY A 94 10.13 4.10 -2.90
C GLY A 94 11.57 4.58 -3.14
N ARG A 95 12.29 5.04 -2.09
CA ARG A 95 13.68 5.53 -2.19
C ARG A 95 14.67 4.47 -2.65
N GLU A 96 14.46 3.23 -2.23
CA GLU A 96 15.39 2.12 -2.48
C GLU A 96 14.70 0.99 -3.28
N ALA A 97 13.40 1.12 -3.55
CA ALA A 97 12.66 0.16 -4.36
C ALA A 97 13.24 0.10 -5.78
N LEU A 98 13.32 -1.12 -6.34
CA LEU A 98 13.81 -1.37 -7.70
C LEU A 98 15.21 -0.78 -7.99
N GLY A 99 16.09 -0.74 -6.98
CA GLY A 99 17.44 -0.18 -7.12
C GLY A 99 17.52 1.33 -6.89
N GLY A 100 16.43 1.97 -6.45
CA GLY A 100 16.42 3.37 -6.04
C GLY A 100 16.44 4.37 -7.20
N ASP A 101 16.02 3.94 -8.39
CA ASP A 101 16.00 4.80 -9.58
C ASP A 101 15.12 6.05 -9.40
N PHE A 102 15.55 7.17 -9.97
CA PHE A 102 14.87 8.45 -9.86
C PHE A 102 13.43 8.39 -10.39
N ALA A 103 13.18 7.60 -11.45
CA ALA A 103 11.83 7.43 -11.98
C ALA A 103 10.90 6.73 -10.97
N THR A 104 11.42 5.77 -10.20
CA THR A 104 10.64 5.06 -9.17
C THR A 104 10.30 6.01 -8.02
N GLN A 105 11.27 6.80 -7.55
CA GLN A 105 11.09 7.75 -6.45
C GLN A 105 10.05 8.82 -6.81
N THR A 106 10.20 9.43 -7.98
CA THR A 106 9.27 10.46 -8.48
C THR A 106 7.88 9.90 -8.72
N SER A 107 7.77 8.70 -9.29
CA SER A 107 6.47 8.05 -9.49
C SER A 107 5.75 7.76 -8.16
N CYS A 108 6.47 7.26 -7.15
CA CYS A 108 5.91 7.03 -5.82
C CYS A 108 5.47 8.34 -5.15
N ALA A 109 6.31 9.39 -5.21
CA ALA A 109 5.99 10.70 -4.64
C ALA A 109 4.77 11.33 -5.33
N PHE A 110 4.73 11.28 -6.66
CA PHE A 110 3.63 11.82 -7.46
C PHE A 110 2.32 11.08 -7.17
N LEU A 111 2.34 9.75 -7.11
CA LEU A 111 1.16 8.96 -6.78
C LEU A 111 0.64 9.25 -5.37
N SER A 112 1.55 9.39 -4.39
CA SER A 112 1.21 9.78 -3.02
C SER A 112 0.56 11.17 -2.98
N ALA A 113 1.13 12.16 -3.67
CA ALA A 113 0.58 13.51 -3.75
C ALA A 113 -0.82 13.54 -4.38
N MET A 114 -1.02 12.86 -5.51
CA MET A 114 -2.33 12.77 -6.16
C MET A 114 -3.36 12.08 -5.26
N THR A 115 -2.96 11.03 -4.56
CA THR A 115 -3.86 10.28 -3.67
C THR A 115 -4.26 11.11 -2.46
N LEU A 116 -3.32 11.83 -1.83
CA LEU A 116 -3.60 12.74 -0.72
C LEU A 116 -4.46 13.92 -1.15
N GLY A 117 -4.18 14.51 -2.32
CA GLY A 117 -4.99 15.59 -2.88
C GLY A 117 -6.43 15.16 -3.14
N ALA A 118 -6.62 13.99 -3.76
CA ALA A 118 -7.95 13.43 -3.97
C ALA A 118 -8.66 13.08 -2.65
N ALA A 119 -7.94 12.59 -1.65
CA ALA A 119 -8.48 12.28 -0.34
C ALA A 119 -8.93 13.54 0.42
N ALA A 120 -8.13 14.60 0.38
CA ALA A 120 -8.48 15.90 0.95
C ALA A 120 -9.73 16.49 0.28
N MET A 121 -9.81 16.42 -1.05
CA MET A 121 -10.99 16.87 -1.79
C MET A 121 -12.22 16.01 -1.50
N SER A 122 -12.07 14.69 -1.37
CA SER A 122 -13.15 13.79 -0.95
C SER A 122 -13.70 14.17 0.42
N TRP A 123 -12.81 14.42 1.40
CA TRP A 123 -13.19 14.83 2.74
C TRP A 123 -13.86 16.19 2.78
N TYR A 124 -13.30 17.18 2.09
CA TYR A 124 -13.89 18.53 1.99
C TYR A 124 -15.30 18.48 1.40
N ASN A 125 -15.50 17.78 0.28
CA ASN A 125 -16.82 17.67 -0.34
C ASN A 125 -17.82 16.88 0.52
N ALA A 126 -17.36 15.93 1.34
CA ALA A 126 -18.20 15.27 2.33
C ALA A 126 -18.70 16.23 3.42
N ARG A 127 -17.84 17.16 3.88
CA ARG A 127 -18.21 18.18 4.89
C ARG A 127 -19.16 19.24 4.35
N VAL A 128 -19.00 19.63 3.08
CA VAL A 128 -19.88 20.60 2.39
C VAL A 128 -21.16 19.92 1.85
N LEU A 129 -21.40 18.65 2.20
CA LEU A 129 -22.58 17.86 1.78
C LEU A 129 -22.75 17.72 0.25
N ARG A 130 -21.68 17.90 -0.53
CA ARG A 130 -21.67 17.73 -1.98
C ARG A 130 -21.35 16.28 -2.34
N LEU A 131 -22.32 15.40 -2.08
CA LEU A 131 -22.13 13.94 -2.20
C LEU A 131 -21.74 13.47 -3.61
N HIS A 132 -22.20 14.16 -4.67
CA HIS A 132 -21.83 13.83 -6.04
C HIS A 132 -20.31 13.96 -6.27
N ARG A 133 -19.73 15.12 -5.92
CA ARG A 133 -18.29 15.35 -6.01
C ARG A 133 -17.49 14.49 -5.06
N HIS A 134 -18.01 14.24 -3.84
CA HIS A 134 -17.37 13.31 -2.92
C HIS A 134 -17.15 11.93 -3.57
N ARG A 135 -18.18 11.36 -4.20
CA ARG A 135 -18.09 10.06 -4.89
C ARG A 135 -17.07 10.08 -6.03
N GLU A 136 -17.04 11.15 -6.83
CA GLU A 136 -16.04 11.31 -7.90
C GLU A 136 -14.60 11.28 -7.35
N TRP A 137 -14.34 12.01 -6.26
CA TRP A 137 -13.02 12.05 -5.64
C TRP A 137 -12.65 10.74 -4.95
N VAL A 138 -13.61 10.03 -4.33
CA VAL A 138 -13.39 8.68 -3.78
C VAL A 138 -12.99 7.70 -4.87
N LEU A 139 -13.66 7.73 -6.04
CA LEU A 139 -13.32 6.86 -7.17
C LEU A 139 -11.92 7.17 -7.72
N ARG A 140 -11.52 8.44 -7.78
CA ARG A 140 -10.14 8.83 -8.16
C ARG A 140 -9.11 8.29 -7.17
N CYS A 141 -9.34 8.43 -5.86
CA CYS A 141 -8.47 7.83 -4.83
C CYS A 141 -8.31 6.33 -5.03
N MET A 142 -9.41 5.61 -5.29
CA MET A 142 -9.35 4.16 -5.51
C MET A 142 -8.60 3.81 -6.78
N GLY A 143 -8.79 4.55 -7.87
CA GLY A 143 -8.02 4.36 -9.09
C GLY A 143 -6.51 4.52 -8.86
N TYR A 144 -6.11 5.59 -8.16
CA TYR A 144 -4.71 5.85 -7.84
C TYR A 144 -4.12 4.75 -6.95
N MET A 145 -4.79 4.35 -5.88
CA MET A 145 -4.30 3.27 -5.01
C MET A 145 -4.31 1.90 -5.71
N SER A 146 -5.25 1.65 -6.63
CA SER A 146 -5.28 0.40 -7.39
C SER A 146 -4.10 0.30 -8.35
N SER A 147 -3.59 1.42 -8.87
CA SER A 147 -2.45 1.41 -9.79
C SER A 147 -1.19 0.78 -9.18
N ILE A 148 -0.89 1.08 -7.90
CA ILE A 148 0.29 0.52 -7.22
C ILE A 148 0.10 -0.94 -6.81
N ILE A 149 -1.15 -1.39 -6.63
CA ILE A 149 -1.46 -2.80 -6.38
C ILE A 149 -1.29 -3.58 -7.69
N THR A 150 -1.86 -3.06 -8.78
CA THR A 150 -1.80 -3.64 -10.12
C THR A 150 -0.38 -3.70 -10.67
N SER A 151 0.49 -2.74 -10.35
CA SER A 151 1.89 -2.78 -10.80
C SER A 151 2.70 -3.94 -10.19
N ARG A 152 2.31 -4.49 -9.02
CA ARG A 152 3.06 -5.56 -8.34
C ARG A 152 3.07 -6.88 -9.12
N PRO A 153 1.94 -7.42 -9.61
CA PRO A 153 1.94 -8.58 -10.50
C PRO A 153 2.85 -8.41 -11.73
N PHE A 154 2.86 -7.22 -12.35
CA PHE A 154 3.72 -6.95 -13.51
C PHE A 154 5.20 -7.00 -13.16
N LEU A 155 5.60 -6.45 -12.00
CA LEU A 155 6.97 -6.55 -11.52
C LEU A 155 7.39 -8.00 -11.26
N ILE A 156 6.52 -8.80 -10.65
CA ILE A 156 6.78 -10.23 -10.41
C ILE A 156 6.92 -10.98 -11.74
N ALA A 157 6.02 -10.74 -12.69
CA ALA A 157 6.08 -11.35 -14.02
C ALA A 157 7.38 -10.97 -14.75
N GLY A 158 7.78 -9.70 -14.71
CA GLY A 158 9.05 -9.24 -15.27
C GLY A 158 10.26 -9.92 -14.66
N ALA A 159 10.30 -10.05 -13.32
CA ALA A 159 11.37 -10.75 -12.62
C ALA A 159 11.45 -12.23 -13.03
N VAL A 160 10.31 -12.92 -13.18
CA VAL A 160 10.26 -14.31 -13.67
C VAL A 160 10.81 -14.40 -15.10
N VAL A 161 10.38 -13.53 -16.01
CA VAL A 161 10.86 -13.53 -17.41
C VAL A 161 12.37 -13.28 -17.51
N ILE A 162 12.90 -12.34 -16.72
CA ILE A 162 14.34 -12.08 -16.66
C ILE A 162 15.08 -13.31 -16.10
N GLY A 163 14.56 -13.93 -15.04
CA GLY A 163 15.15 -15.15 -14.45
C GLY A 163 15.13 -16.36 -15.40
N LEU A 164 14.14 -16.47 -16.28
CA LEU A 164 14.09 -17.50 -17.32
C LEU A 164 15.12 -17.25 -18.44
N ASN A 165 15.49 -15.98 -18.69
CA ASN A 165 16.54 -15.58 -19.64
C ASN A 165 17.96 -15.75 -19.04
N ARG A 166 18.27 -16.97 -18.60
CA ARG A 166 19.52 -17.43 -17.95
C ARG A 166 20.79 -17.35 -18.84
N LYS A 167 20.85 -16.43 -19.80
CA LYS A 167 22.03 -16.20 -20.65
C LYS A 167 23.15 -15.42 -19.95
N TYR A 168 22.91 -14.89 -18.75
CA TYR A 168 23.86 -14.04 -18.01
C TYR A 168 24.56 -14.74 -16.83
N GLU A 169 24.23 -16.01 -16.51
CA GLU A 169 24.94 -16.76 -15.46
C GLU A 169 26.26 -17.40 -15.96
N ASN A 170 26.48 -17.49 -17.28
CA ASN A 170 27.61 -18.23 -17.88
C ASN A 170 28.79 -17.32 -18.34
N VAL A 171 28.91 -16.09 -17.82
CA VAL A 171 30.02 -15.16 -18.16
C VAL A 171 30.88 -14.85 -16.94
N ARG A 172 31.11 -15.84 -16.06
CA ARG A 172 32.16 -15.80 -15.04
C ARG A 172 33.08 -16.98 -15.21
#